data_AF-A0AAU9UD21-F1
#
_entry.id   AF-A0AAU9UD21-F1
#
_cell.length_a   1.000
_cell.length_b   1.000
_cell.length_c   1.000
_cell.angle_alpha   90.00
_cell.angle_beta   90.00
_cell.angle_gamma   90.00
#
_symmetry.space_group_name_H-M   'P 1'
#
loop_
_entity.id
_entity.type
_entity.pdbx_description
1 polymer ?
#
loop_
_entity_poly.entity_id
_entity_poly.type
_entity_poly.pdbx_seq_one_letter_code
_entity_poly.pdbx_strand_id
1 'polypeptide(L)' 'MFFCKKCENEARDGANCSLCRDQFDFPCSGISEAGWRKRGERQRSWKYFTCKSLAAVSPRTGSLKNFG' A
#
# COMPACT_ATOMS: atom_id res chain seq x y z
N MET A 1 -19.67 -0.87 1.59
CA MET A 1 -19.37 0.49 2.10
C MET A 1 -18.31 0.37 3.18
N PHE A 2 -17.26 1.18 3.13
CA PHE A 2 -16.17 1.19 4.12
C PHE A 2 -15.67 2.63 4.31
N PHE A 3 -14.95 2.91 5.40
CA PHE A 3 -14.30 4.19 5.61
C PHE A 3 -12.88 4.16 5.07
N CYS A 4 -12.55 5.07 4.15
CA CYS A 4 -11.21 5.18 3.60
C CYS A 4 -10.22 5.59 4.69
N LYS A 5 -9.17 4.79 4.91
CA LYS A 5 -8.19 5.07 5.98
C LYS A 5 -7.43 6.40 5.81
N LYS A 6 -7.36 6.95 4.59
CA LYS A 6 -6.63 8.19 4.29
C LYS A 6 -7.44 9.46 4.53
N CYS A 7 -8.70 9.49 4.07
CA CYS A 7 -9.54 10.68 4.11
C CYS A 7 -10.74 10.56 5.05
N GLU A 8 -10.91 9.39 5.68
CA GLU A 8 -11.97 9.09 6.66
C GLU A 8 -13.40 9.26 6.13
N ASN A 9 -13.55 9.41 4.82
CA ASN A 9 -14.84 9.45 4.15
C ASN A 9 -15.32 8.05 3.79
N GLU A 10 -16.65 7.92 3.71
CA GLU A 10 -17.30 6.70 3.26
C GLU A 10 -17.08 6.47 1.76
N ALA A 11 -16.68 5.26 1.40
CA ALA A 11 -16.43 4.82 0.04
C ALA A 11 -17.14 3.51 -0.28
N ARG A 12 -17.45 3.32 -1.56
CA ARG A 12 -18.14 2.12 -2.06
C ARG A 12 -17.17 1.01 -2.43
N ASP A 13 -16.07 1.36 -3.08
CA ASP A 13 -15.06 0.42 -3.59
C ASP A 13 -13.65 1.01 -3.44
N GLY A 14 -12.63 0.16 -3.49
CA GLY A 14 -11.27 0.61 -3.25
C GLY A 14 -10.25 -0.52 -3.22
N ALA A 15 -9.00 -0.15 -2.93
CA ALA A 15 -7.87 -1.06 -2.84
C ALA A 15 -7.56 -1.44 -1.39
N ASN A 16 -7.32 -2.73 -1.13
CA ASN A 16 -6.85 -3.22 0.16
C ASN A 16 -5.32 -3.35 0.18
N CYS A 17 -4.65 -2.71 1.14
CA CYS A 17 -3.21 -2.78 1.28
C CYS A 17 -2.79 -4.08 1.96
N SER A 18 -1.97 -4.89 1.30
CA SER A 18 -1.49 -6.16 1.86
C SER A 18 -0.54 -6.01 3.05
N LEU A 19 0.01 -4.82 3.29
CA LEU A 19 0.93 -4.55 4.40
C LEU A 19 0.19 -4.09 5.66
N CYS A 20 -0.54 -2.97 5.61
CA CYS A 20 -1.26 -2.43 6.76
C CYS A 20 -2.67 -3.01 6.93
N ARG A 21 -3.16 -3.77 5.94
CA ARG A 21 -4.51 -4.38 5.91
C ARG A 21 -5.68 -3.39 5.91
N ASP A 22 -5.39 -2.09 5.80
CA ASP A 22 -6.40 -1.05 5.63
C ASP A 22 -6.92 -0.98 4.19
N GLN A 23 -8.12 -0.42 4.04
CA GLN A 23 -8.79 -0.20 2.77
C GLN A 23 -8.79 1.29 2.40
N PHE A 24 -8.51 1.57 1.13
CA PHE A 24 -8.35 2.92 0.60
C PHE A 24 -9.22 3.10 -0.63
N ASP A 25 -10.00 4.18 -0.65
CA ASP A 25 -10.72 4.62 -1.84
C ASP A 25 -9.76 4.86 -3.02
N PHE A 26 -10.19 4.62 -4.25
CA PHE A 26 -9.33 4.66 -5.43
C PHE A 26 -8.52 5.96 -5.59
N PRO A 27 -9.12 7.17 -5.57
CA PRO A 27 -8.36 8.43 -5.64
C PRO A 27 -7.40 8.61 -4.44
N CYS A 28 -7.76 8.10 -3.26
CA CYS A 28 -6.88 8.16 -2.10
C CYS A 28 -5.68 7.22 -2.21
N SER A 29 -5.89 6.04 -2.77
CA SER A 29 -4.92 4.96 -2.94
C SER A 29 -3.90 5.21 -4.06
N GLY A 30 -4.22 6.10 -5.01
CA GLY A 30 -3.40 6.38 -6.19
C GLY A 30 -3.43 5.26 -7.25
N ILE A 31 -4.40 4.34 -7.18
CA ILE A 31 -4.67 3.35 -8.23
C ILE A 31 -6.10 3.54 -8.76
N SER A 32 -6.25 3.54 -10.08
CA SER A 32 -7.57 3.60 -10.71
C SER A 32 -8.30 2.26 -10.57
N GLU A 33 -9.64 2.29 -10.51
CA GLU A 33 -10.49 1.08 -10.47
C GLU A 33 -10.15 0.08 -11.58
N ALA A 34 -10.01 0.55 -12.82
CA ALA A 34 -9.62 -0.29 -13.95
C ALA A 34 -8.24 -0.93 -13.74
N GLY A 35 -7.29 -0.19 -13.15
CA GLY A 35 -5.96 -0.70 -12.82
C GLY A 35 -5.99 -1.72 -11.66
N TRP A 36 -6.89 -1.53 -10.71
CA TRP A 36 -7.14 -2.48 -9.63
C TRP A 36 -7.73 -3.79 -10.17
N ARG A 37 -8.79 -3.72 -10.98
CA ARG A 37 -9.40 -4.89 -11.62
C ARG A 37 -8.42 -5.67 -12.50
N LYS A 38 -7.60 -4.97 -13.30
CA LYS A 38 -6.56 -5.59 -14.15
C LYS A 38 -5.52 -6.40 -13.37
N ARG A 39 -5.31 -6.14 -12.07
CA ARG A 39 -4.38 -6.96 -11.26
C ARG A 39 -4.88 -8.37 -10.99
N GLY A 40 -6.19 -8.60 -10.94
CA GLY A 40 -6.77 -9.89 -10.54
C GLY A 40 -6.14 -10.41 -9.24
N GLU A 41 -5.56 -11.59 -9.28
CA GLU A 41 -4.92 -12.23 -8.11
C GLU A 41 -3.77 -11.40 -7.50
N ARG A 42 -3.09 -10.57 -8.31
CA ARG A 42 -1.99 -9.70 -7.86
C ARG A 42 -2.45 -8.54 -6.98
N GLN A 43 -3.76 -8.37 -6.78
CA GLN A 43 -4.30 -7.43 -5.78
C GLN A 43 -3.79 -7.77 -4.37
N ARG A 44 -3.62 -9.06 -4.05
CA ARG A 44 -3.08 -9.54 -2.76
C ARG A 44 -1.65 -9.07 -2.47
N SER A 45 -0.92 -8.63 -3.48
CA SER A 45 0.44 -8.10 -3.35
C SER A 45 0.49 -6.58 -3.47
N TRP A 46 -0.64 -5.91 -3.68
CA TRP A 46 -0.67 -4.45 -3.76
C TRP A 46 -0.46 -3.84 -2.37
N LYS A 47 0.33 -2.77 -2.35
CA LYS A 47 0.65 -2.00 -1.15
C LYS A 47 0.30 -0.55 -1.41
N TYR A 48 -0.26 0.10 -0.40
CA TYR A 48 -0.47 1.55 -0.41
C TYR A 48 0.88 2.28 -0.53
N PHE A 49 0.91 3.48 -1.11
CA PHE A 49 2.15 4.20 -1.40
C PHE A 49 3.04 4.37 -0.16
N THR A 50 2.48 4.81 0.97
CA THR A 50 3.23 4.94 2.23
C THR A 50 3.80 3.60 2.71
N CYS A 51 3.03 2.52 2.56
CA CYS A 51 3.46 1.16 2.90
C CYS A 51 4.55 0.63 1.95
N LYS A 52 4.53 1.00 0.67
CA LYS A 52 5.59 0.66 -0.28
C LYS A 52 6.92 1.30 0.12
N SER A 53 6.89 2.58 0.49
CA SER A 53 8.08 3.31 0.92
C SER A 53 8.69 2.70 2.19
N LEU A 54 7.86 2.29 3.16
CA LEU A 54 8.32 1.59 4.37
C LEU A 54 8.90 0.21 4.06
N ALA A 55 8.27 -0.56 3.16
CA ALA A 55 8.75 -1.89 2.79
C ALA A 55 10.05 -1.88 1.98
N ALA A 56 10.37 -0.76 1.30
CA ALA A 56 11.65 -0.58 0.62
C ALA A 56 12.81 -0.35 1.61
N VAL A 57 12.50 0.00 2.87
CA VAL A 57 13.46 0.04 3.98
C VAL A 57 13.68 -1.40 4.50
N SER A 58 14.05 -2.31 3.62
CA SER A 58 14.65 -3.57 4.06
C SER A 58 16.04 -3.25 4.61
N PRO A 59 16.41 -3.69 5.84
CA PRO A 59 17.78 -3.57 6.31
C PRO A 59 18.65 -4.37 5.34
N ARG A 60 19.47 -3.68 4.54
CA ARG A 60 20.64 -4.33 3.95
C ARG A 60 21.58 -4.62 5.11
N THR A 61 21.48 -5.81 5.70
CA THR A 61 22.53 -6.32 6.57
C THR A 61 23.77 -6.55 5.71
N GLY A 62 24.77 -5.67 5.85
CA GLY A 62 26.15 -5.92 5.40
C GLY A 62 26.87 -4.75 4.74
N SER A 63 27.40 -3.81 5.53
CA SER A 63 28.84 -3.50 5.43
C SER A 63 29.37 -2.92 6.74
N LEU A 64 30.56 -3.36 7.09
CA LEU A 64 31.15 -3.47 8.42
C LEU A 64 32.03 -2.27 8.82
N LYS A 65 32.16 -2.10 10.15
CA LYS A 65 33.31 -1.62 10.96
C LYS A 65 33.52 -0.11 11.22
N ASN A 66 33.65 0.14 12.53
CA ASN A 66 34.25 1.29 13.22
C ASN A 66 35.49 1.89 12.56
N PHE A 67 35.63 3.21 12.64
CA PHE A 67 36.81 3.95 13.12
C PHE A 67 36.23 5.24 13.75
N GLY A 68 36.53 5.63 15.00
CA GLY A 68 37.86 5.80 15.56
C GLY A 68 38.11 7.30 15.61
#